data_AF-A0A7W1LWB9-F1
#
_entry.id   AF-A0A7W1LWB9-F1
#
_cell.length_a   1.000
_cell.length_b   1.000
_cell.length_c   1.000
_cell.angle_alpha   90.00
_cell.angle_beta   90.00
_cell.angle_gamma   90.00
#
_symmetry.space_group_name_H-M   'P 1'
#
loop_
_entity.id
_entity.type
_entity.pdbx_description
1 polymer ?
#
loop_
_entity_poly.entity_id
_entity_poly.type
_entity_poly.pdbx_seq_one_letter_code
_entity_poly.pdbx_strand_id
1 'polypeptide(L)'
;MPAEEDMATAVEDETPTIEAEIPVVEEKGVAPFAPSTPSWADINEHPETATAAPAATPAQSGAAQQSDQYGARLGASRRYGSADAELPIEVSDDERRLHNDARRFARLLVSEIKLYNEQKVKEGRTQGNIYEHLREDIDRSRQMYDKRVAPPVAARYDYFHQELVNTLAEGDAAKLGDAYPGAAVSA
;
A
#
# COMPACT_ATOMS: atom_id res chain seq x y z
N MET A 1 -14.41 -54.96 -52.08
CA MET A 1 -15.29 -54.00 -52.79
C MET A 1 -16.59 -53.91 -52.02
N PRO A 2 -17.24 -52.75 -51.89
CA PRO A 2 -16.82 -51.51 -51.22
C PRO A 2 -17.89 -51.05 -50.20
N ALA A 3 -17.67 -49.86 -49.60
CA ALA A 3 -18.67 -48.95 -49.03
C ALA A 3 -19.23 -49.35 -47.64
N GLU A 4 -19.46 -48.46 -46.67
CA GLU A 4 -19.81 -47.04 -46.72
C GLU A 4 -19.22 -46.29 -45.51
N GLU A 5 -18.66 -45.11 -45.77
CA GLU A 5 -18.14 -44.14 -44.81
C GLU A 5 -19.27 -43.41 -44.05
N ASP A 6 -18.97 -43.08 -42.80
CA ASP A 6 -19.48 -42.02 -41.92
C ASP A 6 -20.67 -41.18 -42.43
N MET A 7 -21.85 -41.29 -41.80
CA MET A 7 -22.26 -40.52 -40.60
C MET A 7 -22.12 -38.99 -40.72
N ALA A 8 -23.29 -38.35 -40.68
CA ALA A 8 -23.60 -37.07 -40.02
C ALA A 8 -22.96 -35.79 -40.59
N THR A 9 -23.57 -34.60 -40.55
CA THR A 9 -24.92 -34.09 -40.37
C THR A 9 -24.80 -32.58 -40.68
N ALA A 10 -25.89 -31.93 -41.12
CA ALA A 10 -26.22 -30.49 -41.06
C ALA A 10 -25.05 -29.47 -41.09
N VAL A 11 -24.81 -28.72 -42.17
CA VAL A 11 -25.53 -27.49 -42.56
C VAL A 11 -25.98 -26.64 -41.37
N GLU A 12 -25.32 -25.49 -41.18
CA GLU A 12 -25.88 -24.14 -41.04
C GLU A 12 -24.86 -23.24 -40.31
N ASP A 13 -24.14 -22.46 -41.13
CA ASP A 13 -23.30 -21.34 -40.76
C ASP A 13 -24.22 -20.12 -40.56
N GLU A 14 -24.53 -19.78 -39.32
CA GLU A 14 -25.13 -18.50 -38.96
C GLU A 14 -24.38 -17.92 -37.77
N THR A 15 -23.40 -17.05 -38.04
CA THR A 15 -22.92 -16.07 -37.07
C THR A 15 -23.82 -14.83 -37.12
N PRO A 16 -24.54 -14.47 -36.06
CA PRO A 16 -25.16 -13.14 -36.00
C PRO A 16 -24.07 -12.10 -35.74
N THR A 17 -23.68 -11.38 -36.80
CA THR A 17 -22.98 -10.09 -36.73
C THR A 17 -23.89 -9.09 -36.03
N ILE A 18 -23.63 -8.84 -34.75
CA ILE A 18 -24.29 -7.77 -34.00
C ILE A 18 -23.58 -6.45 -34.35
N GLU A 19 -24.13 -5.75 -35.32
CA GLU A 19 -23.79 -4.37 -35.68
C GLU A 19 -24.40 -3.44 -34.63
N ALA A 20 -23.67 -3.23 -33.53
CA ALA A 20 -24.03 -2.23 -32.52
C ALA A 20 -23.43 -0.88 -32.92
N GLU A 21 -24.25 -0.10 -33.62
CA GLU A 21 -24.11 1.32 -33.89
C GLU A 21 -23.80 2.07 -32.58
N ILE A 22 -22.57 2.58 -32.45
CA ILE A 22 -22.15 3.40 -31.32
C ILE A 22 -22.56 4.84 -31.64
N PRO A 23 -23.48 5.49 -30.90
CA PRO A 23 -23.75 6.90 -31.12
C PRO A 23 -22.52 7.72 -30.70
N VAL A 24 -21.92 8.39 -31.68
CA VAL A 24 -20.88 9.41 -31.51
C VAL A 24 -21.44 10.51 -30.61
N VAL A 25 -20.95 10.56 -29.37
CA VAL A 25 -21.20 11.68 -28.46
C VAL A 25 -20.16 12.75 -28.73
N GLU A 26 -20.65 13.89 -29.18
CA GLU A 26 -19.93 15.12 -29.53
C GLU A 26 -19.13 15.67 -28.33
N GLU A 27 -17.80 15.58 -28.40
CA GLU A 27 -16.88 16.17 -27.42
C GLU A 27 -16.90 17.71 -27.52
N LYS A 28 -17.68 18.33 -26.63
CA LYS A 28 -17.62 19.77 -26.41
C LYS A 28 -16.42 20.10 -25.51
N GLY A 29 -15.42 20.75 -26.11
CA GLY A 29 -14.10 21.02 -25.55
C GLY A 29 -14.09 21.62 -24.14
N VAL A 30 -13.18 21.09 -23.32
CA VAL A 30 -12.83 21.62 -22.00
C VAL A 30 -11.49 22.34 -22.13
N ALA A 31 -11.51 23.66 -21.88
CA ALA A 31 -10.33 24.52 -21.94
C ALA A 31 -9.26 24.12 -20.91
N PRO A 32 -7.95 24.30 -21.21
CA PRO A 32 -6.88 23.89 -20.30
C PRO A 32 -6.81 24.80 -19.06
N PHE A 33 -6.96 24.20 -17.88
CA PHE A 33 -6.75 24.84 -16.59
C PHE A 33 -5.24 25.04 -16.38
N ALA A 34 -4.77 26.28 -16.40
CA ALA A 34 -3.38 26.62 -16.11
C ALA A 34 -3.04 26.35 -14.63
N PRO A 35 -1.89 25.76 -14.29
CA PRO A 35 -1.49 25.60 -12.90
C PRO A 35 -0.98 26.94 -12.34
N SER A 36 -1.71 27.54 -11.39
CA SER A 36 -1.19 28.62 -10.56
C SER A 36 -0.19 28.06 -9.53
N THR A 37 1.05 28.53 -9.58
CA THR A 37 2.08 28.26 -8.57
C THR A 37 1.94 29.27 -7.41
N PRO A 38 1.92 28.84 -6.14
CA PRO A 38 2.09 29.76 -5.02
C PRO A 38 3.58 30.13 -4.86
N SER A 39 3.89 31.42 -4.98
CA SER A 39 5.21 32.01 -4.68
C SER A 39 5.36 32.17 -3.16
N TRP A 40 6.24 31.40 -2.55
CA TRP A 40 6.59 31.48 -1.12
C TRP A 40 7.89 32.27 -0.87
N ALA A 41 8.24 33.19 -1.77
CA ALA A 41 9.55 33.85 -1.77
C ALA A 41 9.74 35.00 -0.74
N ASP A 42 8.78 35.29 0.13
CA ASP A 42 8.80 36.51 0.96
C ASP A 42 8.73 36.24 2.47
N ILE A 43 9.47 35.25 2.99
CA ILE A 43 9.66 35.11 4.44
C ILE A 43 11.15 35.07 4.75
N ASN A 44 11.81 36.20 4.58
CA ASN A 44 13.13 36.43 5.14
C ASN A 44 13.30 37.88 5.59
N GLU A 45 12.62 38.24 6.69
CA GLU A 45 12.89 39.47 7.45
C GLU A 45 13.04 39.12 8.94
N HIS A 46 14.29 38.97 9.39
CA HIS A 46 14.65 39.08 10.80
C HIS A 46 15.42 40.40 10.96
N PRO A 47 14.94 41.38 11.74
CA PRO A 47 15.76 42.52 12.13
C PRO A 47 16.66 42.15 13.32
N GLU A 48 17.95 42.42 13.17
CA GLU A 48 18.95 42.43 14.24
C GLU A 48 18.65 43.51 15.29
N THR A 49 18.83 43.18 16.57
CA THR A 49 19.26 44.04 17.69
C THR A 49 19.28 43.15 18.94
N ALA A 50 20.14 43.25 19.94
CA ALA A 50 21.40 43.94 20.16
C ALA A 50 22.03 43.28 21.43
N THR A 51 23.32 43.50 21.57
CA THR A 51 24.26 43.20 22.66
C THR A 51 23.71 43.17 24.11
N ALA A 52 24.22 42.24 24.93
CA ALA A 52 24.97 42.53 26.18
C ALA A 52 25.18 41.26 27.04
N ALA A 53 26.43 40.80 27.14
CA ALA A 53 26.94 40.05 28.29
C ALA A 53 27.46 41.06 29.35
N PRO A 54 27.54 40.69 30.65
CA PRO A 54 28.81 40.09 31.12
C PRO A 54 28.71 39.06 32.28
N ALA A 55 29.73 38.17 32.32
CA ALA A 55 30.52 37.60 33.45
C ALA A 55 29.94 37.59 34.89
N ALA A 56 30.22 36.67 35.82
CA ALA A 56 31.01 35.44 35.99
C ALA A 56 30.67 34.92 37.41
N THR A 57 30.75 33.63 37.75
CA THR A 57 31.83 33.01 38.58
C THR A 57 31.43 31.54 38.93
N PRO A 58 32.39 30.59 39.04
CA PRO A 58 32.15 29.14 39.13
C PRO A 58 32.32 28.56 40.55
N ALA A 59 31.65 27.43 40.85
CA ALA A 59 31.98 26.37 41.84
C ALA A 59 30.70 25.58 42.19
N GLN A 60 30.62 24.28 42.42
CA GLN A 60 31.48 23.11 42.24
C GLN A 60 30.58 21.89 42.46
N SER A 61 30.88 20.80 41.77
CA SER A 61 30.75 19.40 42.22
C SER A 61 29.46 18.91 42.89
N GLY A 62 28.65 18.21 42.10
CA GLY A 62 27.73 17.17 42.55
C GLY A 62 27.76 16.02 41.55
N ALA A 63 28.74 15.12 41.68
CA ALA A 63 28.75 13.87 40.95
C ALA A 63 27.58 12.99 41.42
N ALA A 64 26.57 12.83 40.58
CA ALA A 64 25.60 11.75 40.67
C ALA A 64 25.39 11.19 39.26
N GLN A 65 26.03 10.06 39.01
CA GLN A 65 25.80 9.19 37.85
C GLN A 65 24.31 8.89 37.69
N GLN A 66 23.70 9.37 36.62
CA GLN A 66 22.48 8.80 36.03
C GLN A 66 22.58 8.91 34.50
N SER A 67 23.43 8.06 33.92
CA SER A 67 23.71 8.03 32.48
C SER A 67 23.03 6.86 31.75
N ASP A 68 21.79 6.52 32.09
CA ASP A 68 21.14 5.35 31.46
C ASP A 68 19.62 5.43 31.23
N GLN A 69 19.06 6.63 30.97
CA GLN A 69 17.63 6.73 30.62
C GLN A 69 17.27 7.65 29.45
N TYR A 70 18.22 7.94 28.54
CA TYR A 70 17.88 8.52 27.23
C TYR A 70 17.72 7.46 26.12
N GLY A 71 17.55 6.18 26.48
CA GLY A 71 17.47 5.06 25.53
C GLY A 71 16.04 4.58 25.20
N ALA A 72 14.99 5.21 25.72
CA ALA A 72 13.64 4.75 25.44
C ALA A 72 12.67 5.93 25.35
N ARG A 73 11.76 5.86 24.38
CA ARG A 73 10.61 6.76 24.14
C ARG A 73 10.85 7.94 23.20
N LEU A 74 11.74 7.81 22.22
CA LEU A 74 11.41 8.32 20.89
C LEU A 74 10.57 7.24 20.22
N GLY A 75 9.25 7.42 20.29
CA GLY A 75 8.31 6.65 19.50
C GLY A 75 8.85 6.60 18.08
N ALA A 76 9.14 5.38 17.62
CA ALA A 76 9.55 5.11 16.27
C ALA A 76 8.38 5.51 15.36
N SER A 77 8.31 6.81 15.03
CA SER A 77 7.96 7.25 13.70
C SER A 77 8.96 6.53 12.80
N ARG A 78 8.66 5.27 12.49
CA ARG A 78 9.33 4.47 11.49
C ARG A 78 9.30 5.34 10.26
N ARG A 79 10.45 5.98 10.00
CA ARG A 79 10.68 6.76 8.79
C ARG A 79 10.23 5.85 7.66
N TYR A 80 9.33 6.34 6.83
CA TYR A 80 8.92 5.70 5.60
C TYR A 80 10.21 5.22 4.89
N GLY A 81 10.48 3.92 4.93
CA GLY A 81 11.68 3.32 4.32
C GLY A 81 12.86 2.89 5.20
N SER A 82 12.83 2.98 6.54
CA SER A 82 13.95 2.47 7.36
C SER A 82 13.53 1.40 8.36
N ALA A 83 13.42 0.19 7.84
CA ALA A 83 13.91 -1.02 8.48
C ALA A 83 13.95 -2.04 7.34
N ASP A 84 15.14 -2.44 6.92
CA ASP A 84 15.35 -3.83 6.53
C ASP A 84 14.87 -4.65 7.71
N ALA A 85 13.58 -4.93 7.69
CA ALA A 85 12.90 -5.59 8.78
C ALA A 85 13.33 -7.03 8.65
N GLU A 86 14.42 -7.32 9.35
CA GLU A 86 15.12 -8.58 9.47
C GLU A 86 14.12 -9.71 9.33
N LEU A 87 14.13 -10.33 8.15
CA LEU A 87 13.28 -11.45 7.87
C LEU A 87 13.76 -12.56 8.80
N PRO A 88 12.91 -13.11 9.69
CA PRO A 88 13.25 -14.27 10.52
C PRO A 88 13.43 -15.56 9.70
N ILE A 89 13.53 -15.43 8.38
CA ILE A 89 13.52 -16.51 7.41
C ILE A 89 14.98 -16.70 6.99
N GLU A 90 15.50 -17.89 7.27
CA GLU A 90 16.79 -18.35 6.73
C GLU A 90 16.60 -18.67 5.24
N VAL A 91 16.71 -17.63 4.42
CA VAL A 91 16.71 -17.72 2.95
C VAL A 91 18.02 -17.21 2.39
N SER A 92 18.36 -17.68 1.20
CA SER A 92 19.51 -17.18 0.43
C SER A 92 19.43 -15.66 0.24
N ASP A 93 20.58 -15.00 0.01
CA ASP A 93 20.62 -13.54 -0.14
C ASP A 93 19.74 -13.04 -1.29
N ASP A 94 19.62 -13.81 -2.37
CA ASP A 94 18.77 -13.47 -3.51
C ASP A 94 17.28 -13.62 -3.19
N GLU A 95 16.87 -14.68 -2.48
CA GLU A 95 15.51 -14.81 -1.97
C GLU A 95 15.18 -13.70 -0.96
N ARG A 96 16.13 -13.32 -0.08
CA ARG A 96 15.96 -12.25 0.91
C ARG A 96 15.58 -10.93 0.24
N ARG A 97 16.19 -10.60 -0.89
CA ARG A 97 15.84 -9.43 -1.70
C ARG A 97 14.39 -9.51 -2.20
N LEU A 98 14.00 -10.66 -2.76
CA LEU A 98 12.63 -10.88 -3.25
C LEU A 98 11.57 -10.72 -2.14
N HIS A 99 11.85 -11.24 -0.94
CA HIS A 99 10.98 -11.05 0.22
C HIS A 99 10.88 -9.58 0.66
N ASN A 100 11.99 -8.84 0.66
CA ASN A 100 12.00 -7.42 1.00
C ASN A 100 11.20 -6.59 -0.02
N ASP A 101 11.40 -6.86 -1.31
CA ASP A 101 10.69 -6.20 -2.40
C ASP A 101 9.19 -6.47 -2.33
N ALA A 102 8.79 -7.72 -2.12
CA ALA A 102 7.39 -8.10 -1.94
C ALA A 102 6.75 -7.35 -0.76
N ARG A 103 7.43 -7.28 0.38
CA ARG A 103 6.93 -6.57 1.56
C ARG A 103 6.81 -5.06 1.33
N ARG A 104 7.79 -4.43 0.67
CA ARG A 104 7.74 -3.01 0.30
C ARG A 104 6.57 -2.74 -0.64
N PHE A 105 6.34 -3.64 -1.60
CA PHE A 105 5.27 -3.49 -2.56
C PHE A 105 3.88 -3.66 -1.92
N ALA A 106 3.69 -4.65 -1.04
CA ALA A 106 2.48 -4.80 -0.24
C ALA A 106 2.15 -3.52 0.54
N ARG A 107 3.15 -2.95 1.24
CA ARG A 107 2.97 -1.69 1.98
C ARG A 107 2.55 -0.53 1.12
N LEU A 108 3.15 -0.39 -0.07
CA LEU A 108 2.79 0.66 -1.01
C LEU A 108 1.32 0.57 -1.38
N LEU A 109 0.90 -0.58 -1.89
CA LEU A 109 -0.47 -0.82 -2.35
C LEU A 109 -1.50 -0.58 -1.24
N VAL A 110 -1.25 -1.12 -0.04
CA VAL A 110 -2.18 -0.96 1.08
C VAL A 110 -2.22 0.49 1.58
N SER A 111 -1.08 1.20 1.54
CA SER A 111 -1.04 2.63 1.90
C SER A 111 -1.81 3.50 0.90
N GLU A 112 -1.79 3.15 -0.38
CA GLU A 112 -2.61 3.81 -1.41
C GLU A 112 -4.10 3.60 -1.16
N ILE A 113 -4.54 2.34 -0.91
CA ILE A 113 -5.94 2.06 -0.55
C ILE A 113 -6.38 2.94 0.62
N LYS A 114 -5.54 3.00 1.67
CA LYS A 114 -5.83 3.80 2.86
C LYS A 114 -5.96 5.28 2.53
N LEU A 115 -5.02 5.84 1.75
CA LEU A 115 -4.98 7.26 1.43
C LEU A 115 -6.20 7.72 0.62
N TYR A 116 -6.63 6.91 -0.34
CA TYR A 116 -7.76 7.27 -1.21
C TYR A 116 -9.13 6.96 -0.59
N ASN A 117 -9.21 6.03 0.36
CA ASN A 117 -10.47 5.56 0.92
C ASN A 117 -10.54 5.67 2.45
N GLU A 118 -9.92 6.70 3.04
CA GLU A 118 -9.84 6.85 4.51
C GLU A 118 -11.20 6.73 5.22
N GLN A 119 -12.25 7.32 4.63
CA GLN A 119 -13.58 7.30 5.20
C GLN A 119 -14.17 5.88 5.25
N LYS A 120 -14.09 5.14 4.12
CA LYS A 120 -14.53 3.74 4.04
C LYS A 120 -13.74 2.83 4.98
N VAL A 121 -12.45 3.08 5.15
CA VAL A 121 -11.61 2.34 6.12
C VAL A 121 -12.11 2.58 7.55
N LYS A 122 -12.44 3.82 7.93
CA LYS A 122 -12.98 4.13 9.28
C LYS A 122 -14.33 3.47 9.52
N GLU A 123 -15.22 3.52 8.53
CA GLU A 123 -16.55 2.90 8.59
C GLU A 123 -16.44 1.38 8.69
N GLY A 124 -15.65 0.76 7.81
CA GLY A 124 -15.40 -0.69 7.83
C GLY A 124 -14.75 -1.17 9.13
N ARG A 125 -13.87 -0.38 9.75
CA ARG A 125 -13.31 -0.69 11.08
C ARG A 125 -14.35 -0.68 12.18
N THR A 126 -15.29 0.26 12.11
CA THR A 126 -16.35 0.41 13.11
C THR A 126 -17.37 -0.72 13.00
N GLN A 127 -17.67 -1.14 11.78
CA GLN A 127 -18.62 -2.21 11.47
C GLN A 127 -17.99 -3.61 11.50
N GLY A 128 -16.67 -3.71 11.38
CA GLY A 128 -15.94 -4.98 11.32
C GLY A 128 -15.99 -5.67 9.95
N ASN A 129 -16.25 -4.93 8.86
CA ASN A 129 -16.41 -5.45 7.50
C ASN A 129 -15.62 -4.64 6.47
N ILE A 130 -14.35 -4.33 6.76
CA ILE A 130 -13.47 -3.55 5.89
C ILE A 130 -13.47 -4.09 4.44
N TYR A 131 -13.46 -5.42 4.26
CA TYR A 131 -13.43 -6.02 2.94
C TYR A 131 -14.67 -5.69 2.10
N GLU A 132 -15.87 -5.62 2.69
CA GLU A 132 -17.09 -5.33 1.94
C GLU A 132 -17.09 -3.91 1.36
N HIS A 133 -16.61 -2.93 2.13
CA HIS A 133 -16.56 -1.53 1.72
C HIS A 133 -15.44 -1.23 0.71
N LEU A 134 -14.36 -2.02 0.74
CA LEU A 134 -13.14 -1.79 -0.03
C LEU A 134 -12.82 -2.92 -1.01
N ARG A 135 -13.79 -3.79 -1.29
CA ARG A 135 -13.60 -5.01 -2.08
C ARG A 135 -12.88 -4.76 -3.39
N GLU A 136 -13.38 -3.80 -4.17
CA GLU A 136 -12.83 -3.47 -5.48
C GLU A 136 -11.37 -3.02 -5.42
N ASP A 137 -11.03 -2.16 -4.45
CA ASP A 137 -9.68 -1.62 -4.31
C ASP A 137 -8.70 -2.66 -3.73
N ILE A 138 -9.18 -3.51 -2.82
CA ILE A 138 -8.41 -4.62 -2.25
C ILE A 138 -8.13 -5.67 -3.33
N ASP A 139 -9.16 -6.10 -4.07
CA ASP A 139 -9.02 -7.12 -5.10
C ASP A 139 -8.15 -6.63 -6.26
N ARG A 140 -8.29 -5.36 -6.67
CA ARG A 140 -7.43 -4.74 -7.69
C ARG A 140 -5.97 -4.71 -7.23
N SER A 141 -5.73 -4.24 -6.01
CA SER A 141 -4.36 -4.16 -5.45
C SER A 141 -3.75 -5.54 -5.28
N ARG A 142 -4.57 -6.53 -4.88
CA ARG A 142 -4.17 -7.93 -4.76
C ARG A 142 -3.70 -8.49 -6.11
N GLN A 143 -4.44 -8.25 -7.19
CA GLN A 143 -4.02 -8.67 -8.53
C GLN A 143 -2.70 -8.01 -8.96
N MET A 144 -2.48 -6.73 -8.63
CA MET A 144 -1.21 -6.05 -8.91
C MET A 144 -0.06 -6.66 -8.11
N TYR A 145 -0.30 -6.98 -6.83
CA TYR A 145 0.64 -7.68 -5.98
C TYR A 145 1.06 -9.03 -6.57
N ASP A 146 0.09 -9.87 -6.89
CA ASP A 146 0.33 -11.23 -7.42
C ASP A 146 1.08 -11.21 -8.77
N LYS A 147 0.89 -10.17 -9.60
CA LYS A 147 1.62 -10.00 -10.87
C LYS A 147 3.10 -9.67 -10.72
N ARG A 148 3.50 -9.00 -9.63
CA ARG A 148 4.87 -8.50 -9.44
C ARG A 148 5.71 -9.38 -8.53
N VAL A 149 5.07 -10.08 -7.60
CA VAL A 149 5.78 -10.88 -6.61
C VAL A 149 6.21 -12.21 -7.21
N ALA A 150 7.47 -12.58 -6.95
CA ALA A 150 8.02 -13.83 -7.46
C ALA A 150 7.26 -15.04 -6.88
N PRO A 151 6.92 -16.06 -7.70
CA PRO A 151 6.19 -17.24 -7.24
C PRO A 151 6.78 -17.95 -6.01
N PRO A 152 8.13 -18.07 -5.85
CA PRO A 152 8.71 -18.69 -4.65
C PRO A 152 8.39 -17.96 -3.35
N VAL A 153 8.22 -16.63 -3.41
CA VAL A 153 7.86 -15.80 -2.25
C VAL A 153 6.35 -15.89 -1.99
N ALA A 154 5.55 -15.71 -3.04
CA ALA A 154 4.09 -15.74 -2.95
C ALA A 154 3.54 -17.10 -2.48
N ALA A 155 4.27 -18.20 -2.73
CA ALA A 155 3.88 -19.53 -2.25
C ALA A 155 4.18 -19.77 -0.77
N ARG A 156 5.09 -18.99 -0.15
CA ARG A 156 5.52 -19.18 1.24
C ARG A 156 4.93 -18.14 2.20
N TYR A 157 4.73 -16.90 1.74
CA TYR A 157 4.27 -15.81 2.59
C TYR A 157 3.33 -14.87 1.85
N ASP A 158 2.20 -14.54 2.49
CA ASP A 158 1.27 -13.51 2.03
C ASP A 158 1.55 -12.17 2.74
N TYR A 159 2.52 -11.40 2.22
CA TYR A 159 2.82 -10.08 2.78
C TYR A 159 1.70 -9.07 2.54
N PHE A 160 0.89 -9.27 1.48
CA PHE A 160 -0.23 -8.39 1.20
C PHE A 160 -1.28 -8.50 2.31
N HIS A 161 -1.66 -9.72 2.68
CA HIS A 161 -2.55 -9.97 3.81
C HIS A 161 -2.01 -9.36 5.12
N GLN A 162 -0.73 -9.57 5.43
CA GLN A 162 -0.13 -9.03 6.65
C GLN A 162 -0.22 -7.49 6.70
N GLU A 163 0.11 -6.82 5.60
CA GLU A 163 0.06 -5.35 5.56
C GLU A 163 -1.38 -4.84 5.53
N LEU A 164 -2.32 -5.59 4.95
CA LEU A 164 -3.76 -5.31 5.00
C LEU A 164 -4.27 -5.31 6.46
N VAL A 165 -3.98 -6.38 7.21
CA VAL A 165 -4.34 -6.50 8.63
C VAL A 165 -3.66 -5.42 9.45
N ASN A 166 -2.36 -5.22 9.28
CA ASN A 166 -1.59 -4.24 10.06
C ASN A 166 -2.02 -2.80 9.79
N THR A 167 -2.26 -2.43 8.52
CA THR A 167 -2.49 -1.03 8.12
C THR A 167 -3.97 -0.66 8.06
N LEU A 168 -4.81 -1.50 7.46
CA LEU A 168 -6.25 -1.23 7.36
C LEU A 168 -6.99 -1.72 8.59
N ALA A 169 -6.63 -2.87 9.14
CA ALA A 169 -7.33 -3.47 10.28
C ALA A 169 -6.69 -3.16 11.66
N GLU A 170 -5.61 -2.37 11.69
CA GLU A 170 -4.87 -1.99 12.93
C GLU A 170 -4.33 -3.21 13.71
N GLY A 171 -4.01 -4.29 13.00
CA GLY A 171 -3.53 -5.54 13.57
C GLY A 171 -4.62 -6.56 13.90
N ASP A 172 -5.89 -6.22 13.74
CA ASP A 172 -7.01 -7.11 14.05
C ASP A 172 -7.66 -7.67 12.77
N ALA A 173 -7.34 -8.92 12.44
CA ALA A 173 -7.87 -9.58 11.25
C ALA A 173 -9.40 -9.75 11.26
N ALA A 174 -10.04 -9.77 12.45
CA ALA A 174 -11.49 -9.90 12.55
C ALA A 174 -12.23 -8.69 11.92
N LYS A 175 -11.59 -7.52 11.88
CA LYS A 175 -12.19 -6.32 11.26
C LYS A 175 -12.26 -6.39 9.73
N LEU A 176 -11.58 -7.35 9.09
CA LEU A 176 -11.70 -7.54 7.65
C LEU A 176 -13.08 -8.06 7.25
N GLY A 177 -13.76 -8.74 8.17
CA GLY A 177 -15.08 -9.33 7.98
C GLY A 177 -15.03 -10.73 7.37
N ASP A 178 -16.12 -11.47 7.53
CA ASP A 178 -16.24 -12.88 7.14
C ASP A 178 -16.19 -13.08 5.61
N ALA A 179 -16.53 -12.03 4.85
CA ALA A 179 -16.47 -12.05 3.38
C ALA A 179 -15.03 -12.05 2.84
N TYR A 180 -14.04 -11.76 3.67
CA TYR A 180 -12.64 -11.74 3.25
C TYR A 180 -12.13 -13.16 3.02
N PRO A 181 -11.57 -13.49 1.83
CA PRO A 181 -11.14 -14.86 1.49
C PRO A 181 -9.95 -15.39 2.32
N GLY A 182 -9.38 -14.58 3.21
CA GLY A 182 -8.23 -14.95 4.02
C GLY A 182 -6.90 -14.73 3.31
N ALA A 183 -5.82 -15.15 3.97
CA ALA A 183 -4.50 -15.19 3.35
C ALA A 183 -4.48 -16.26 2.26
N ALA A 184 -3.85 -15.97 1.12
CA ALA A 184 -3.73 -16.95 0.03
C ALA A 184 -2.76 -18.09 0.36
N VAL A 185 -1.88 -17.87 1.33
CA VAL A 185 -0.99 -18.90 1.86
C VAL A 185 -1.43 -19.21 3.28
N SER A 186 -1.81 -20.46 3.52
CA SER A 186 -1.96 -20.96 4.88
C SER A 186 -0.55 -21.14 5.46
N ALA A 187 -0.24 -20.37 6.49
CA ALA A 187 1.02 -20.49 7.23
C ALA A 187 1.16 -21.87 7.90
#